data_AF-A0A914RH12-F1
#
_entry.id   AF-A0A914RH12-F1
#
_cell.length_a   1.000
_cell.length_b   1.000
_cell.length_c   1.000
_cell.angle_alpha   90.00
_cell.angle_beta   90.00
_cell.angle_gamma   90.00
#
_symmetry.space_group_name_H-M   'P 1'
#
loop_
_entity.id
_entity.type
_entity.pdbx_description
1 polymer ?
#
loop_
_entity_poly.entity_id
_entity_poly.type
_entity_poly.pdbx_seq_one_letter_code
_entity_poly.pdbx_strand_id
1 'polypeptide(L)'
;MLRRCKYSLNELSHMSAISLIKCALENGINVTEIYVDTVGPKSTYQTKLQAHFPNISITVTEKADSLFPVVGAASIAAKVTRDGLLRDWIFVEGDVSVPEGGYGSGYPGVGRPQKKFLKRAHFHVNGKAFYLTTCVCPMKFWLDCLVSFLSDTVSIYYVL
;
A
#
# COMPACT_ATOMS: atom_id res chain seq x y z
N MET A 1 -11.18 5.23 -5.27
CA MET A 1 -10.96 5.91 -6.57
C MET A 1 -12.21 5.89 -7.46
N LEU A 2 -12.61 4.78 -8.10
CA LEU A 2 -13.75 4.74 -9.04
C LEU A 2 -15.15 4.54 -8.38
N ARG A 3 -15.39 5.12 -7.20
CA ARG A 3 -16.73 5.09 -6.55
C ARG A 3 -17.57 6.30 -7.03
N ARG A 4 -18.90 6.23 -6.90
CA ARG A 4 -19.82 7.36 -7.18
C ARG A 4 -19.39 8.62 -6.43
N CYS A 5 -19.07 8.47 -5.14
CA CYS A 5 -18.38 9.50 -4.36
C CYS A 5 -16.88 9.39 -4.62
N LYS A 6 -16.24 10.51 -5.01
CA LYS A 6 -14.79 10.57 -5.24
C LYS A 6 -14.05 10.22 -3.95
N TYR A 7 -13.17 9.23 -4.03
CA TYR A 7 -12.30 8.81 -2.92
C TYR A 7 -10.88 8.68 -3.46
N SER A 8 -10.03 9.66 -3.14
CA SER A 8 -8.67 9.79 -3.69
C SER A 8 -7.74 8.71 -3.15
N LEU A 9 -6.57 8.58 -3.76
CA LEU A 9 -5.53 7.70 -3.24
C LEU A 9 -5.01 8.18 -1.88
N ASN A 10 -4.67 9.46 -1.76
CA ASN A 10 -4.13 10.02 -0.52
C ASN A 10 -5.12 9.80 0.64
N GLU A 11 -6.42 9.94 0.38
CA GLU A 11 -7.45 9.70 1.39
C GLU A 11 -7.55 8.21 1.79
N LEU A 12 -7.49 7.28 0.84
CA LEU A 12 -7.36 5.85 1.14
C LEU A 12 -6.14 5.61 2.03
N SER A 13 -4.98 6.12 1.62
CA SER A 13 -3.71 5.89 2.28
C SER A 13 -3.66 6.43 3.72
N HIS A 14 -4.14 7.66 3.94
CA HIS A 14 -4.23 8.24 5.27
C HIS A 14 -5.17 7.41 6.17
N MET A 15 -6.29 6.93 5.64
CA MET A 15 -7.22 6.08 6.39
C MET A 15 -6.63 4.69 6.69
N SER A 16 -5.82 4.11 5.80
CA SER A 16 -5.05 2.89 6.05
C SER A 16 -4.15 3.06 7.28
N ALA A 17 -3.33 4.11 7.30
CA ALA A 17 -2.41 4.40 8.40
C ALA A 17 -3.16 4.62 9.73
N ILE A 18 -4.28 5.37 9.71
CA ILE A 18 -5.13 5.57 10.90
C ILE A 18 -5.68 4.23 11.40
N SER A 19 -6.12 3.33 10.51
CA SER A 19 -6.64 2.01 10.90
C SER A 19 -5.57 1.14 11.54
N LEU A 20 -4.32 1.20 11.06
CA LEU A 20 -3.20 0.44 11.62
C LEU A 20 -2.78 0.97 13.00
N ILE A 21 -2.74 2.29 13.18
CA ILE A 21 -2.46 2.90 14.49
C ILE A 21 -3.56 2.53 15.50
N LYS A 22 -4.84 2.54 15.09
CA LYS A 22 -5.95 2.07 15.95
C LYS A 22 -5.80 0.60 16.33
N CYS A 23 -5.54 -0.28 15.36
CA CYS A 23 -5.32 -1.69 15.61
C CYS A 23 -4.16 -1.91 16.61
N ALA A 24 -3.07 -1.16 16.51
CA ALA A 24 -1.98 -1.22 17.48
C ALA A 24 -2.43 -0.87 18.92
N LEU A 25 -3.18 0.21 19.08
CA LEU A 25 -3.73 0.65 20.37
C LEU A 25 -4.76 -0.33 20.94
N GLU A 26 -5.62 -0.89 20.08
CA GLU A 26 -6.63 -1.90 20.43
C GLU A 26 -5.99 -3.23 20.90
N ASN A 27 -4.80 -3.57 20.38
CA ASN A 27 -3.97 -4.68 20.87
C ASN A 27 -3.16 -4.34 22.14
N GLY A 28 -3.41 -3.20 22.79
CA GLY A 28 -2.76 -2.83 24.04
C GLY A 28 -1.31 -2.36 23.90
N ILE A 29 -0.84 -2.05 22.69
CA ILE A 29 0.50 -1.49 22.47
C ILE A 29 0.54 -0.06 23.03
N ASN A 30 1.45 0.19 23.96
CA ASN A 30 1.65 1.53 24.54
C ASN A 30 2.41 2.44 23.55
N VAL A 31 1.67 3.25 22.78
CA VAL A 31 2.24 4.14 21.77
C VAL A 31 2.37 5.57 22.32
N THR A 32 3.60 6.01 22.53
CA THR A 32 3.92 7.39 22.98
C THR A 32 4.22 8.34 21.82
N GLU A 33 4.87 7.84 20.78
CA GLU A 33 5.36 8.62 19.64
C GLU A 33 5.09 7.89 18.32
N ILE A 34 4.72 8.63 17.28
CA ILE A 34 4.45 8.13 15.93
C ILE A 34 5.24 8.97 14.92
N TYR A 35 6.04 8.28 14.09
CA TYR A 35 6.78 8.87 12.98
C TYR A 35 6.20 8.35 11.67
N VAL A 36 5.96 9.25 10.70
CA VAL A 36 5.32 8.91 9.42
C VAL A 36 6.06 9.56 8.27
N ASP A 37 6.35 8.77 7.23
CA ASP A 37 6.89 9.27 5.97
C ASP A 37 5.78 9.82 5.06
N THR A 38 6.11 10.82 4.24
CA THR A 38 5.16 11.42 3.30
C THR A 38 5.83 11.86 2.01
N VAL A 39 5.16 11.59 0.89
CA VAL A 39 5.45 12.16 -0.44
C VAL A 39 4.64 13.44 -0.74
N GLY A 40 3.92 13.96 0.25
CA GLY A 40 3.03 15.13 0.14
C GLY A 40 3.08 16.08 1.34
N PRO A 41 2.27 17.15 1.35
CA PRO A 41 2.39 18.27 2.29
C PRO A 41 2.19 17.85 3.76
N LYS A 42 3.31 17.76 4.49
CA LYS A 42 3.41 17.31 5.89
C LYS A 42 2.41 17.97 6.84
N SER A 43 2.15 19.27 6.70
CA SER A 43 1.28 20.03 7.61
C SER A 43 -0.17 19.52 7.59
N THR A 44 -0.72 19.23 6.42
CA THR A 44 -2.09 18.74 6.29
C THR A 44 -2.26 17.32 6.84
N TYR A 45 -1.26 16.45 6.63
CA TYR A 45 -1.31 15.08 7.12
C TYR A 45 -1.07 15.01 8.65
N GLN A 46 -0.11 15.78 9.17
CA GLN A 46 0.13 15.88 10.61
C GLN A 46 -1.10 16.39 11.37
N THR A 47 -1.75 17.47 10.90
CA THR A 47 -3.01 17.96 11.49
C THR A 47 -4.10 16.88 11.48
N LYS A 48 -4.22 16.12 10.38
CA LYS A 48 -5.20 15.02 10.28
C LYS A 48 -4.92 13.89 11.28
N LEU A 49 -3.66 13.47 11.42
CA LEU A 49 -3.28 12.43 12.39
C LEU A 49 -3.46 12.92 13.83
N GLN A 50 -3.03 14.14 14.16
CA GLN A 50 -3.14 14.71 15.50
C GLN A 50 -4.61 14.87 15.93
N ALA A 51 -5.52 15.18 15.00
CA ALA A 51 -6.95 15.22 15.27
C ALA A 51 -7.56 13.82 15.57
N HIS A 52 -6.94 12.74 15.10
CA HIS A 52 -7.36 11.37 15.42
C HIS A 52 -6.71 10.80 16.68
N PHE A 53 -5.49 11.23 17.02
CA PHE A 53 -4.72 10.74 18.17
C PHE A 53 -4.15 11.91 19.00
N PRO A 54 -5.00 12.70 19.68
CA PRO A 54 -4.57 13.95 20.32
C PRO A 54 -3.56 13.75 21.46
N ASN A 55 -3.56 12.58 22.10
CA ASN A 55 -2.72 12.26 23.26
C ASN A 55 -1.35 11.67 22.89
N ILE A 56 -1.03 11.53 21.60
CA ILE A 56 0.20 10.90 21.11
C ILE A 56 1.04 11.97 20.38
N SER A 57 2.36 11.92 20.54
CA SER A 57 3.28 12.80 19.80
C SER A 57 3.41 12.31 18.36
N ILE A 58 3.09 13.14 17.37
CA ILE A 58 3.11 12.74 15.94
C ILE A 58 4.03 13.66 15.14
N THR A 59 5.02 13.06 14.49
CA THR A 59 5.95 13.74 13.58
C THR A 59 5.77 13.21 12.16
N VAL A 60 5.39 14.10 11.22
CA VAL A 60 5.30 13.76 9.80
C VAL A 60 6.38 14.52 9.03
N THR A 61 7.23 13.79 8.30
CA THR A 61 8.29 14.38 7.47
C THR A 61 8.51 13.59 6.19
N GLU A 62 9.08 14.24 5.18
CA GLU A 62 9.56 13.58 3.97
C GLU A 62 10.88 12.85 4.28
N LYS A 63 11.09 11.68 3.65
CA LYS A 63 12.28 10.82 3.82
C LYS A 63 12.49 10.39 5.28
N ALA A 64 11.39 10.15 5.98
CA ALA A 64 11.42 9.71 7.38
C ALA A 64 12.14 8.35 7.54
N ASP A 65 12.15 7.50 6.50
CA ASP A 65 12.90 6.24 6.44
C ASP A 65 14.41 6.39 6.69
N SER A 66 14.97 7.53 6.29
CA SER A 66 16.39 7.87 6.39
C SER A 66 16.74 8.61 7.68
N LEU A 67 15.73 9.13 8.38
CA LEU A 67 15.87 9.93 9.61
C LEU A 67 15.58 9.11 10.88
N PHE A 68 14.64 8.16 10.80
CA PHE A 68 14.15 7.40 11.93
C PHE A 68 14.27 5.89 11.65
N PRO A 69 15.13 5.14 12.38
CA PRO A 69 15.33 3.71 12.15
C PRO A 69 14.05 2.88 12.21
N VAL A 70 13.08 3.28 13.05
CA VAL A 70 11.76 2.62 13.15
C VAL A 70 10.94 2.74 11.86
N VAL A 71 11.05 3.87 11.16
CA VAL A 71 10.39 4.12 9.87
C VAL A 71 11.12 3.37 8.75
N GLY A 72 12.45 3.31 8.80
CA GLY A 72 13.26 2.47 7.92
C GLY A 72 12.91 0.97 8.02
N ALA A 73 12.75 0.46 9.25
CA ALA A 73 12.33 -0.93 9.50
C ALA A 73 10.93 -1.23 8.91
N ALA A 74 9.96 -0.33 9.11
CA ALA A 74 8.63 -0.48 8.50
C ALA A 74 8.65 -0.37 6.96
N SER A 75 9.54 0.46 6.41
CA SER A 75 9.79 0.53 4.96
C SER A 75 10.23 -0.83 4.40
N ILE A 76 11.14 -1.51 5.11
CA ILE A 76 11.61 -2.87 4.75
C ILE A 76 10.45 -3.86 4.85
N ALA A 77 9.72 -3.88 5.98
CA ALA A 77 8.59 -4.78 6.19
C ALA A 77 7.52 -4.64 5.09
N ALA A 78 7.14 -3.41 4.74
CA ALA A 78 6.17 -3.14 3.67
C ALA A 78 6.67 -3.63 2.29
N LYS A 79 7.94 -3.38 1.95
CA LYS A 79 8.56 -3.83 0.69
C LYS A 79 8.65 -5.35 0.60
N VAL A 80 9.14 -6.01 1.65
CA VAL A 80 9.28 -7.49 1.69
C VAL A 80 7.91 -8.17 1.61
N THR A 81 6.92 -7.68 2.36
CA THR A 81 5.54 -8.18 2.36
C THR A 81 4.93 -8.06 0.96
N ARG A 82 5.02 -6.87 0.34
CA ARG A 82 4.59 -6.64 -1.05
C ARG A 82 5.26 -7.61 -2.02
N ASP A 83 6.58 -7.79 -1.93
CA ASP A 83 7.34 -8.58 -2.89
C ASP A 83 7.12 -10.09 -2.74
N GLY A 84 6.83 -10.58 -1.53
CA GLY A 84 6.32 -11.93 -1.30
C GLY A 84 4.94 -12.14 -1.92
N LEU A 85 3.99 -11.26 -1.58
CA LEU A 85 2.60 -11.35 -2.05
C LEU A 85 2.43 -11.13 -3.56
N LEU A 86 3.36 -10.43 -4.21
CA LEU A 86 3.45 -10.40 -5.68
C LEU A 86 3.99 -11.72 -6.24
N ARG A 87 5.08 -12.26 -5.69
CA ARG A 87 5.72 -13.51 -6.14
C ARG A 87 4.73 -14.68 -6.14
N ASP A 88 3.94 -14.77 -5.09
CA ASP A 88 3.01 -15.88 -4.83
C ASP A 88 1.57 -15.53 -5.26
N TRP A 89 1.41 -14.51 -6.13
CA TRP A 89 0.09 -14.05 -6.58
C TRP A 89 -0.63 -15.09 -7.44
N ILE A 90 -1.86 -15.44 -7.02
CA ILE A 90 -2.78 -16.29 -7.78
C ILE A 90 -3.85 -15.41 -8.43
N PHE A 91 -3.95 -15.45 -9.76
CA PHE A 91 -4.98 -14.73 -10.50
C PHE A 91 -6.36 -15.37 -10.29
N VAL A 92 -7.32 -14.59 -9.79
CA VAL A 92 -8.71 -15.03 -9.55
C VAL A 92 -9.40 -15.37 -10.89
N GLU A 93 -8.96 -14.73 -11.96
CA GLU A 93 -9.40 -14.96 -13.33
C GLU A 93 -8.90 -16.30 -13.93
N GLY A 94 -8.09 -17.09 -13.20
CA GLY A 94 -7.63 -18.40 -13.61
C GLY A 94 -6.36 -18.38 -14.44
N ASP A 95 -6.38 -19.05 -15.60
CA ASP A 95 -5.20 -19.30 -16.45
C ASP A 95 -4.75 -18.04 -17.22
N VAL A 96 -4.13 -17.11 -16.50
CA VAL A 96 -3.55 -15.88 -17.04
C VAL A 96 -2.18 -16.19 -17.64
N SER A 97 -2.04 -16.00 -18.96
CA SER A 97 -0.77 -16.18 -19.66
C SER A 97 0.28 -15.12 -19.27
N VAL A 98 0.99 -15.38 -18.17
CA VAL A 98 2.15 -14.61 -17.72
C VAL A 98 3.34 -14.92 -18.64
N PRO A 99 4.02 -13.92 -19.23
CA PRO A 99 5.24 -14.14 -20.00
C PRO A 99 6.36 -14.75 -19.14
N GLU A 100 7.30 -15.44 -19.79
CA GLU A 100 8.50 -16.03 -19.18
C GLU A 100 9.39 -15.03 -18.40
N GLY A 101 9.26 -13.73 -18.69
CA GLY A 101 9.88 -12.62 -17.93
C GLY A 101 8.97 -11.96 -16.89
N GLY A 102 7.91 -12.64 -16.45
CA GLY A 102 6.89 -12.14 -15.53
C GLY A 102 6.03 -11.01 -16.09
N TYR A 103 5.26 -10.37 -15.21
CA TYR A 103 4.46 -9.18 -15.52
C TYR A 103 5.25 -7.86 -15.46
N GLY A 104 6.51 -7.87 -15.01
CA GLY A 104 7.37 -6.69 -14.90
C GLY A 104 7.41 -6.06 -13.51
N SER A 105 7.88 -4.81 -13.39
CA SER A 105 8.11 -4.11 -12.12
C SER A 105 6.88 -3.48 -11.47
N GLY A 106 5.71 -3.54 -12.11
CA GLY A 106 4.48 -2.85 -11.68
C GLY A 106 4.36 -1.40 -12.16
N TYR A 107 5.46 -0.73 -12.52
CA TYR A 107 5.46 0.70 -12.81
C TYR A 107 5.12 1.02 -14.29
N PRO A 108 4.18 1.95 -14.57
CA PRO A 108 3.72 2.24 -15.94
C PRO A 108 4.80 2.90 -16.82
N GLY A 109 5.77 3.59 -16.21
CA GLY A 109 6.90 4.23 -16.89
C GLY A 109 8.06 3.28 -17.21
N VAL A 110 8.10 2.07 -16.63
CA VAL A 110 9.33 1.25 -16.60
C VAL A 110 9.20 0.01 -17.49
N GLY A 111 9.83 0.08 -18.66
CA GLY A 111 10.21 -1.10 -19.44
C GLY A 111 9.15 -1.70 -20.38
N ARG A 112 9.63 -2.64 -21.21
CA ARG A 112 8.82 -3.40 -22.18
C ARG A 112 8.00 -4.56 -21.56
N PRO A 113 8.45 -5.28 -20.50
CA PRO A 113 7.69 -6.40 -19.91
C PRO A 113 6.27 -6.01 -19.46
N GLN A 114 6.13 -4.92 -18.68
CA GLN A 114 4.83 -4.46 -18.19
C GLN A 114 3.81 -4.23 -19.31
N LYS A 115 4.25 -3.55 -20.38
CA LYS A 115 3.42 -3.24 -21.55
C LYS A 115 3.11 -4.48 -22.39
N LYS A 116 4.00 -5.50 -22.41
CA LYS A 116 3.74 -6.79 -23.07
C LYS A 116 2.74 -7.63 -22.27
N PHE A 117 2.89 -7.71 -20.95
CA PHE A 117 1.95 -8.42 -20.07
C PHE A 117 0.56 -7.81 -20.18
N LEU A 118 0.42 -6.50 -19.96
CA LEU A 118 -0.87 -5.81 -20.07
C LEU A 118 -1.55 -6.13 -21.39
N LYS A 119 -0.89 -5.90 -22.54
CA LYS A 119 -1.46 -6.19 -23.88
C LYS A 119 -1.94 -7.64 -24.09
N ARG A 120 -1.41 -8.61 -23.35
CA ARG A 120 -1.85 -10.03 -23.39
C ARG A 120 -2.95 -10.32 -22.36
N ALA A 121 -2.90 -9.65 -21.21
CA ALA A 121 -3.86 -9.73 -20.11
C ALA A 121 -5.12 -8.88 -20.36
N HIS A 122 -5.63 -8.87 -21.60
CA HIS A 122 -6.87 -8.18 -21.98
C HIS A 122 -7.82 -9.17 -22.67
N PHE A 123 -8.99 -9.36 -22.06
CA PHE A 123 -10.05 -10.18 -22.65
C PHE A 123 -11.06 -9.26 -23.35
N HIS A 124 -11.51 -9.66 -24.54
CA HIS A 124 -12.52 -8.92 -25.28
C HIS A 124 -13.90 -9.48 -24.95
N VAL A 125 -14.76 -8.64 -24.38
CA VAL A 125 -16.20 -8.95 -24.19
C VAL A 125 -16.99 -7.92 -24.98
N ASN A 126 -17.76 -8.37 -25.97
CA ASN A 126 -18.58 -7.53 -26.85
C ASN A 126 -17.80 -6.34 -27.48
N GLY A 127 -16.61 -6.63 -28.03
CA GLY A 127 -15.76 -5.65 -28.71
C GLY A 127 -15.07 -4.62 -27.80
N LYS A 128 -15.25 -4.71 -26.47
CA LYS A 128 -14.56 -3.87 -25.48
C LYS A 128 -13.45 -4.67 -24.81
N ALA A 129 -12.27 -4.09 -24.75
CA ALA A 129 -11.14 -4.66 -24.02
C ALA A 129 -11.34 -4.46 -22.50
N PHE A 130 -11.51 -5.56 -21.78
CA PHE A 130 -11.51 -5.58 -20.32
C PHE A 130 -10.13 -5.99 -19.82
N TYR A 131 -9.61 -5.21 -18.89
CA TYR A 131 -8.36 -5.45 -18.19
C TYR A 131 -8.65 -6.32 -16.96
N LEU A 132 -7.75 -7.23 -16.58
CA LEU A 132 -7.82 -7.97 -15.31
C LEU A 132 -8.11 -7.00 -14.16
N THR A 133 -9.31 -7.07 -13.57
CA THR A 133 -9.80 -6.00 -12.68
C THR A 133 -9.21 -6.09 -11.29
N THR A 134 -8.61 -7.23 -10.94
CA THR A 134 -7.97 -7.52 -9.66
C THR A 134 -6.55 -6.94 -9.55
N CYS A 135 -5.77 -6.99 -10.62
CA CYS A 135 -4.30 -6.78 -10.58
C CYS A 135 -3.83 -5.38 -10.98
N VAL A 136 -4.67 -4.59 -11.66
CA VAL A 136 -4.23 -3.35 -12.32
C VAL A 136 -4.15 -2.13 -11.38
N CYS A 137 -4.55 -2.27 -10.11
CA CYS A 137 -4.41 -1.21 -9.11
C CYS A 137 -3.86 -1.75 -7.78
N PRO A 138 -2.52 -1.68 -7.54
CA PRO A 138 -1.88 -2.29 -6.37
C PRO A 138 -2.47 -1.84 -5.03
N MET A 139 -3.00 -0.63 -4.93
CA MET A 139 -3.26 0.00 -3.62
C MET A 139 -4.55 -0.47 -2.93
N LYS A 140 -5.38 -1.31 -3.56
CA LYS A 140 -6.36 -2.09 -2.81
C LYS A 140 -5.68 -3.28 -2.10
N PHE A 141 -4.74 -3.93 -2.79
CA PHE A 141 -4.00 -5.07 -2.26
C PHE A 141 -3.08 -4.68 -1.09
N TRP A 142 -2.39 -3.54 -1.16
CA TRP A 142 -1.58 -3.04 -0.04
C TRP A 142 -2.35 -2.86 1.28
N LEU A 143 -3.68 -2.68 1.23
CA LEU A 143 -4.53 -2.60 2.42
C LEU A 143 -4.79 -4.00 3.03
N ASP A 144 -5.18 -4.95 2.17
CA ASP A 144 -5.53 -6.32 2.57
C ASP A 144 -4.28 -7.11 3.05
N CYS A 145 -3.11 -6.81 2.47
CA CYS A 145 -1.82 -7.43 2.82
C CYS A 145 -1.33 -7.10 4.23
N LEU A 146 -1.67 -5.92 4.78
CA LEU A 146 -1.12 -5.44 6.05
C LEU A 146 -1.91 -5.91 7.28
N VAL A 147 -3.18 -6.30 7.09
CA VAL A 147 -4.00 -6.91 8.15
C VAL A 147 -3.57 -8.35 8.43
N SER A 148 -3.04 -9.06 7.43
CA SER A 148 -2.69 -10.49 7.53
C SER A 148 -1.36 -10.79 8.24
N PHE A 149 -0.58 -9.76 8.60
CA PHE A 149 0.75 -9.92 9.22
C PHE A 149 0.77 -9.61 10.74
N LEU A 150 -0.38 -9.34 11.35
CA LEU A 150 -0.48 -8.80 12.72
C LEU A 150 -0.83 -9.85 13.80
N SER A 151 -0.65 -11.15 13.56
CA SER A 151 -0.83 -12.18 14.61
C SER A 151 0.32 -12.23 15.62
N ASP A 152 1.55 -11.87 15.20
CA ASP A 152 2.76 -12.13 15.98
C ASP A 152 3.63 -10.86 16.07
N THR A 153 3.60 -10.26 17.27
CA THR A 153 4.54 -9.29 17.85
C THR A 153 5.56 -8.61 16.91
N VAL A 154 5.32 -7.33 16.54
CA VAL A 154 6.32 -6.26 16.35
C VAL A 154 5.63 -4.90 16.10
N SER A 155 6.30 -3.78 16.44
CA SER A 155 5.84 -2.39 16.24
C SER A 155 5.66 -1.99 14.75
N ILE A 156 4.75 -1.04 14.43
CA ILE A 156 3.94 -1.08 13.19
C ILE A 156 4.16 0.03 12.10
N TYR A 157 4.88 1.13 12.38
CA TYR A 157 4.55 2.43 11.72
C TYR A 157 5.13 2.68 10.30
N TYR A 158 4.21 2.60 9.33
CA TYR A 158 4.32 2.58 7.86
C TYR A 158 5.01 3.77 7.14
N VAL A 159 5.48 3.52 5.90
CA VAL A 159 6.08 4.48 4.94
C VAL A 159 5.26 4.61 3.66
N LEU A 160 5.05 5.85 3.19
CA LEU A 160 4.52 6.18 1.85
C LEU A 160 5.59 6.74 0.92
#